data_AF-A0A4R7RPZ8-F1
#
_entry.id   AF-A0A4R7RPZ8-F1
#
_cell.length_a   1.000
_cell.length_b   1.000
_cell.length_c   1.000
_cell.angle_alpha   90.00
_cell.angle_beta   90.00
_cell.angle_gamma   90.00
#
_symmetry.space_group_name_H-M   'P 1'
#
loop_
_entity.id
_entity.type
_entity.pdbx_description
1 polymer ?
#
loop_
_entity_poly.entity_id
_entity_poly.type
_entity_poly.pdbx_seq_one_letter_code
_entity_poly.pdbx_strand_id
1 'polypeptide(L)'
;MIRFAENNGLLLDGIGIGQLMRMNAMRSGSEHKVAHHILENRVVKDLDSQSIATESLFDYLTDHLLSNLFFNDDVRLEGFYEEKDRIHIVISQPYVHGIHPDWETLKAELEAQGLRHESPSSKIPTFMIEDSPAGTIYVYDLHENNVIQGSISGLMHPIDAHFYFDDRYERVAALQALGILEKQTHTE
;
A
#
# COMPACT_ATOMS: atom_id res chain seq x y z
N MET A 1 -13.94 7.15 -13.44
CA MET A 1 -13.69 6.16 -12.37
C MET A 1 -14.97 5.44 -11.96
N ILE A 2 -16.06 6.13 -11.56
CA ILE A 2 -17.34 5.45 -11.24
C ILE A 2 -17.85 4.54 -12.37
N ARG A 3 -17.90 5.01 -13.63
CA ARG A 3 -18.26 4.14 -14.77
C ARG A 3 -17.35 2.92 -14.94
N PHE A 4 -16.06 3.07 -14.64
CA PHE A 4 -15.13 1.94 -14.66
C PHE A 4 -15.49 0.96 -13.54
N ALA A 5 -15.79 1.45 -12.35
CA ALA A 5 -16.19 0.63 -11.21
C ALA A 5 -17.49 -0.14 -11.52
N GLU A 6 -18.50 0.52 -12.07
CA GLU A 6 -19.76 -0.10 -12.51
C GLU A 6 -19.52 -1.21 -13.53
N ASN A 7 -18.75 -0.93 -14.59
CA ASN A 7 -18.50 -1.88 -15.67
C ASN A 7 -17.70 -3.12 -15.24
N ASN A 8 -16.98 -3.05 -14.12
CA ASN A 8 -16.14 -4.12 -13.62
C ASN A 8 -16.66 -4.73 -12.30
N GLY A 9 -17.87 -4.36 -11.86
CA GLY A 9 -18.44 -4.89 -10.61
C GLY A 9 -17.70 -4.45 -9.34
N LEU A 10 -17.03 -3.29 -9.40
CA LEU A 10 -16.24 -2.71 -8.30
C LEU A 10 -16.98 -1.54 -7.63
N LEU A 11 -18.28 -1.36 -7.88
CA LEU A 11 -19.07 -0.33 -7.20
C LEU A 11 -19.53 -0.86 -5.83
N LEU A 12 -19.15 -0.17 -4.77
CA LEU A 12 -19.46 -0.53 -3.39
C LEU A 12 -20.65 0.26 -2.85
N ASP A 13 -21.35 -0.32 -1.88
CA ASP A 13 -22.32 0.40 -1.05
C ASP A 13 -21.59 1.29 -0.03
N GLY A 14 -21.54 2.60 -0.31
CA GLY A 14 -20.93 3.58 0.58
C GLY A 14 -21.58 3.64 1.97
N ILE A 15 -22.87 3.28 2.11
CA ILE A 15 -23.54 3.24 3.41
C ILE A 15 -22.95 2.10 4.25
N GLY A 16 -22.84 0.90 3.66
CA GLY A 16 -22.21 -0.26 4.29
C GLY A 16 -20.75 0.00 4.69
N ILE A 17 -19.95 0.61 3.81
CA ILE A 17 -18.57 1.00 4.13
C ILE A 17 -18.55 2.01 5.29
N GLY A 18 -19.39 3.04 5.26
CA GLY A 18 -19.48 4.01 6.34
C GLY A 18 -19.90 3.39 7.68
N GLN A 19 -20.76 2.36 7.67
CA GLN A 19 -21.12 1.61 8.88
C GLN A 19 -19.94 0.80 9.41
N LEU A 20 -19.24 0.07 8.53
CA LEU A 20 -18.03 -0.67 8.88
C LEU A 20 -17.00 0.25 9.56
N MET A 21 -16.74 1.42 8.96
CA MET A 21 -15.79 2.41 9.45
C MET A 21 -16.15 2.94 10.85
N ARG A 22 -17.44 3.12 11.14
CA ARG A 22 -17.88 3.58 12.46
C ARG A 22 -17.83 2.50 13.53
N MET A 23 -18.17 1.26 13.19
CA MET A 23 -18.31 0.17 14.16
C MET A 23 -16.97 -0.45 14.54
N ASN A 24 -16.02 -0.50 13.61
CA ASN A 24 -14.74 -1.19 13.79
C ASN A 24 -13.55 -0.27 13.56
N ALA A 25 -13.70 1.02 13.86
CA ALA A 25 -12.67 2.03 13.66
C ALA A 25 -11.35 1.64 14.33
N MET A 26 -10.26 1.79 13.60
CA MET A 26 -8.89 1.68 14.09
C MET A 26 -8.22 3.05 14.10
N ARG A 27 -7.00 3.13 14.65
CA ARG A 27 -6.18 4.33 14.52
C ARG A 27 -5.92 4.60 13.04
N SER A 28 -6.23 5.82 12.62
CA SER A 28 -6.05 6.31 11.26
C SER A 28 -4.92 7.32 11.16
N GLY A 29 -4.24 7.35 10.01
CA GLY A 29 -3.40 8.49 9.59
C GLY A 29 -4.24 9.66 9.05
N SER A 30 -3.59 10.59 8.37
CA SER A 30 -4.26 11.72 7.70
C SER A 30 -4.94 11.35 6.39
N GLU A 31 -4.51 10.26 5.75
CA GLU A 31 -4.94 9.89 4.40
C GLU A 31 -6.18 8.97 4.39
N HIS A 32 -6.20 7.93 5.23
CA HIS A 32 -7.27 6.94 5.25
C HIS A 32 -8.09 6.95 6.53
N LYS A 33 -9.39 6.64 6.40
CA LYS A 33 -10.14 6.02 7.50
C LYS A 33 -9.82 4.53 7.51
N VAL A 34 -9.64 3.95 8.70
CA VAL A 34 -9.18 2.57 8.86
C VAL A 34 -10.14 1.80 9.75
N ALA A 35 -10.52 0.58 9.36
CA ALA A 35 -11.36 -0.30 10.16
C ALA A 35 -10.94 -1.75 10.09
N HIS A 36 -11.16 -2.51 11.17
CA HIS A 36 -10.92 -3.96 11.19
C HIS A 36 -12.18 -4.71 10.76
N HIS A 37 -12.13 -5.36 9.60
CA HIS A 37 -13.17 -6.30 9.18
C HIS A 37 -12.95 -7.65 9.87
N ILE A 38 -13.51 -7.78 11.07
CA ILE A 38 -13.28 -8.92 11.98
C ILE A 38 -13.55 -10.28 11.33
N LEU A 39 -14.65 -10.40 10.55
CA LEU A 39 -15.06 -11.69 9.96
C LEU A 39 -14.08 -12.21 8.91
N GLU A 40 -13.40 -11.32 8.21
CA GLU A 40 -12.40 -11.68 7.19
C GLU A 40 -10.97 -11.57 7.72
N ASN A 41 -10.82 -11.05 8.94
CA ASN A 41 -9.55 -10.69 9.55
C ASN A 41 -8.67 -9.80 8.65
N ARG A 42 -9.27 -8.74 8.10
CA ARG A 42 -8.62 -7.79 7.21
C ARG A 42 -8.78 -6.37 7.72
N VAL A 43 -7.79 -5.52 7.46
CA VAL A 43 -7.90 -4.08 7.65
C VAL A 43 -8.46 -3.48 6.36
N VAL A 44 -9.52 -2.70 6.47
CA VAL A 44 -10.12 -1.95 5.37
C VAL A 44 -9.72 -0.50 5.49
N LYS A 45 -9.19 0.08 4.40
CA LYS A 45 -8.85 1.50 4.31
C LYS A 45 -9.77 2.19 3.30
N ASP A 46 -10.37 3.29 3.73
CA ASP A 46 -11.21 4.18 2.90
C ASP A 46 -10.44 5.47 2.63
N LEU A 47 -10.09 5.67 1.37
CA LEU A 47 -9.38 6.84 0.85
C LEU A 47 -10.32 7.73 0.05
N ASP A 48 -10.36 9.01 0.38
CA ASP A 48 -10.90 10.03 -0.51
C ASP A 48 -9.89 10.31 -1.64
N SER A 49 -10.29 10.14 -2.91
CA SER A 49 -9.39 10.25 -4.06
C SER A 49 -8.80 11.65 -4.28
N GLN A 50 -9.25 12.66 -3.55
CA GLN A 50 -8.67 14.01 -3.57
C GLN A 50 -7.67 14.24 -2.42
N SER A 51 -7.51 13.27 -1.52
CA SER A 51 -6.65 13.35 -0.32
C SER A 51 -5.43 12.43 -0.42
N ILE A 52 -5.12 11.94 -1.62
CA ILE A 52 -4.02 11.00 -1.86
C ILE A 52 -2.68 11.69 -1.57
N ALA A 53 -1.79 11.02 -0.83
CA ALA A 53 -0.46 11.53 -0.50
C ALA A 53 0.55 11.34 -1.64
N THR A 54 0.36 10.31 -2.48
CA THR A 54 1.17 10.06 -3.67
C THR A 54 0.90 11.10 -4.77
N GLU A 55 1.82 11.26 -5.72
CA GLU A 55 1.68 12.21 -6.84
C GLU A 55 0.43 11.98 -7.70
N SER A 56 -0.04 10.74 -7.79
CA SER A 56 -1.27 10.42 -8.49
C SER A 56 -1.91 9.13 -8.02
N LEU A 57 -3.19 8.95 -8.38
CA LEU A 57 -3.93 7.71 -8.17
C LEU A 57 -3.24 6.47 -8.74
N PHE A 58 -2.55 6.58 -9.87
CA PHE A 58 -1.86 5.43 -10.44
C PHE A 58 -0.69 5.00 -9.56
N ASP A 59 0.03 5.97 -8.98
CA ASP A 59 1.15 5.68 -8.10
C ASP A 59 0.63 5.00 -6.83
N TYR A 60 -0.43 5.55 -6.21
CA TYR A 60 -1.16 4.92 -5.11
C TYR A 60 -1.59 3.47 -5.41
N LEU A 61 -2.25 3.23 -6.54
CA LEU A 61 -2.74 1.88 -6.87
C LEU A 61 -1.60 0.90 -7.15
N THR A 62 -0.50 1.37 -7.72
CA THR A 62 0.65 0.52 -8.02
C THR A 62 1.57 0.31 -6.82
N ASP A 63 1.55 1.19 -5.81
CA ASP A 63 2.22 0.95 -4.52
C ASP A 63 1.66 -0.31 -3.83
N HIS A 64 0.34 -0.54 -3.92
CA HIS A 64 -0.27 -1.77 -3.40
C HIS A 64 0.21 -3.02 -4.14
N LEU A 65 0.35 -2.94 -5.47
CA LEU A 65 0.87 -4.06 -6.26
C LEU A 65 2.34 -4.36 -5.94
N LEU A 66 3.15 -3.32 -5.75
CA LEU A 66 4.55 -3.43 -5.37
C LEU A 66 4.69 -3.97 -3.94
N SER A 67 3.81 -3.57 -3.02
CA SER A 67 3.76 -4.10 -1.65
C SER A 67 3.45 -5.60 -1.65
N ASN A 68 2.48 -6.05 -2.46
CA ASN A 68 2.17 -7.46 -2.62
C ASN A 68 3.38 -8.25 -3.16
N LEU A 69 4.12 -7.68 -4.12
CA LEU A 69 5.28 -8.33 -4.71
C LEU A 69 6.46 -8.41 -3.74
N PHE A 70 6.85 -7.28 -3.13
CA PHE A 70 8.10 -7.18 -2.38
C PHE A 70 7.96 -7.58 -0.91
N PHE A 71 6.79 -7.43 -0.33
CA PHE A 71 6.55 -7.74 1.08
C PHE A 71 5.67 -8.96 1.28
N ASN A 72 5.29 -9.64 0.18
CA ASN A 72 4.36 -10.77 0.21
C ASN A 72 3.07 -10.41 0.97
N ASP A 73 2.63 -9.17 0.80
CA ASP A 73 1.32 -8.72 1.29
C ASP A 73 0.22 -9.27 0.36
N ASP A 74 -1.04 -9.06 0.75
CA ASP A 74 -2.23 -9.41 -0.03
C ASP A 74 -3.20 -8.23 0.01
N VAL A 75 -2.72 -7.05 -0.39
CA VAL A 75 -3.56 -5.86 -0.57
C VAL A 75 -4.49 -6.05 -1.77
N ARG A 76 -5.77 -5.73 -1.57
CA ARG A 76 -6.83 -5.89 -2.56
C ARG A 76 -7.55 -4.57 -2.77
N LEU A 77 -7.86 -4.26 -4.02
CA LEU A 77 -8.84 -3.23 -4.36
C LEU A 77 -10.23 -3.83 -4.16
N GLU A 78 -10.94 -3.37 -3.13
CA GLU A 78 -12.32 -3.80 -2.87
C GLU A 78 -13.30 -3.09 -3.80
N GLY A 79 -12.99 -1.84 -4.13
CA GLY A 79 -13.76 -1.08 -5.11
C GLY A 79 -13.84 0.39 -4.79
N PHE A 80 -14.90 1.02 -5.27
CA PHE A 80 -15.10 2.45 -5.22
C PHE A 80 -16.53 2.77 -4.79
N TYR A 81 -16.73 3.89 -4.12
CA TYR A 81 -18.06 4.47 -3.91
C TYR A 81 -17.99 5.99 -4.05
N GLU A 82 -19.16 6.61 -4.18
CA GLU A 82 -19.27 8.07 -4.24
C GLU A 82 -19.99 8.59 -2.99
N GLU A 83 -19.40 9.56 -2.32
CA GLU A 83 -20.01 10.29 -1.21
C GLU A 83 -19.84 11.79 -1.46
N LYS A 84 -20.96 12.53 -1.54
CA LYS A 84 -20.97 13.99 -1.70
C LYS A 84 -20.10 14.47 -2.87
N ASP A 85 -20.27 13.84 -4.03
CA ASP A 85 -19.53 14.12 -5.27
C ASP A 85 -18.01 13.87 -5.18
N ARG A 86 -17.56 13.14 -4.14
CA ARG A 86 -16.18 12.68 -3.99
C ARG A 86 -16.11 11.19 -4.21
N ILE A 87 -15.09 10.75 -4.94
CA ILE A 87 -14.86 9.34 -5.20
C ILE A 87 -13.97 8.80 -4.10
N HIS A 88 -14.43 7.74 -3.49
CA HIS A 88 -13.70 7.00 -2.49
C HIS A 88 -13.17 5.70 -3.08
N ILE A 89 -11.98 5.32 -2.64
CA ILE A 89 -11.29 4.10 -3.03
C ILE A 89 -11.15 3.26 -1.78
N VAL A 90 -11.66 2.04 -1.83
CA VAL A 90 -11.60 1.10 -0.72
C VAL A 90 -10.62 0.01 -1.08
N ILE A 91 -9.60 -0.13 -0.24
CA ILE A 91 -8.68 -1.26 -0.29
C ILE A 91 -8.76 -2.05 1.01
N SER A 92 -8.28 -3.28 0.98
CA SER A 92 -8.08 -4.06 2.20
C SER A 92 -6.75 -4.78 2.18
N GLN A 93 -6.21 -5.10 3.35
CA GLN A 93 -5.03 -5.95 3.52
C GLN A 93 -5.25 -6.90 4.70
N PRO A 94 -4.50 -8.02 4.81
CA PRO A 94 -4.56 -8.90 5.98
C PRO A 94 -4.29 -8.13 7.27
N TYR A 95 -5.02 -8.46 8.34
CA TYR A 95 -4.72 -7.91 9.65
C TYR A 95 -3.46 -8.56 10.22
N VAL A 96 -2.42 -7.75 10.45
CA VAL A 96 -1.17 -8.21 11.07
C VAL A 96 -1.32 -8.14 12.58
N HIS A 97 -1.35 -9.30 13.24
CA HIS A 97 -1.26 -9.38 14.69
C HIS A 97 0.19 -9.08 15.10
N GLY A 98 0.41 -8.03 15.88
CA GLY A 98 1.76 -7.62 16.21
C GLY A 98 1.85 -6.34 17.04
N ILE A 99 3.06 -5.78 17.07
CA ILE A 99 3.36 -4.51 17.73
C ILE A 99 4.11 -3.59 16.76
N HIS A 100 4.01 -2.28 16.99
CA HIS A 100 4.88 -1.32 16.32
C HIS A 100 6.28 -1.39 16.96
N PRO A 101 7.34 -1.70 16.19
CA PRO A 101 8.71 -1.74 16.70
C PRO A 101 9.23 -0.33 17.00
N ASP A 102 10.30 -0.22 17.78
CA ASP A 102 11.11 1.00 17.81
C ASP A 102 11.98 1.12 16.55
N TRP A 103 12.50 2.33 16.29
CA TRP A 103 13.28 2.63 15.08
C TRP A 103 14.50 1.71 14.89
N GLU A 104 15.26 1.45 15.95
CA GLU A 104 16.49 0.65 15.86
C GLU A 104 16.16 -0.81 15.51
N THR A 105 15.12 -1.36 16.12
CA THR A 105 14.62 -2.71 15.82
C THR A 105 14.05 -2.76 14.39
N LEU A 106 13.24 -1.78 14.01
CA LEU A 106 12.66 -1.68 12.66
C LEU A 106 13.77 -1.73 11.59
N LYS A 107 14.79 -0.88 11.73
CA LYS A 107 15.87 -0.79 10.75
C LYS A 107 16.64 -2.09 10.65
N ALA A 108 17.06 -2.66 11.78
CA ALA A 108 17.84 -3.89 11.81
C ALA A 108 17.08 -5.07 11.16
N GLU A 109 15.79 -5.18 11.43
CA GLU A 109 14.97 -6.29 10.92
C GLU A 109 14.58 -6.08 9.45
N LEU A 110 14.33 -4.84 8.99
CA LEU A 110 14.17 -4.57 7.56
C LEU A 110 15.45 -4.85 6.77
N GLU A 111 16.62 -4.55 7.35
CA GLU A 111 17.92 -4.93 6.77
C GLU A 111 18.10 -6.45 6.71
N ALA A 112 17.71 -7.17 7.76
CA ALA A 112 17.71 -8.64 7.77
C ALA A 112 16.73 -9.23 6.74
N GLN A 113 15.65 -8.51 6.41
CA GLN A 113 14.69 -8.85 5.35
C GLN A 113 15.14 -8.42 3.95
N GLY A 114 16.38 -7.92 3.79
CA GLY A 114 16.99 -7.65 2.49
C GLY A 114 16.80 -6.24 1.95
N LEU A 115 16.27 -5.31 2.76
CA LEU A 115 16.24 -3.89 2.39
C LEU A 115 17.55 -3.22 2.80
N ARG A 116 18.03 -2.24 2.04
CA ARG A 116 19.18 -1.40 2.46
C ARG A 116 18.69 -0.03 2.87
N HIS A 117 19.04 0.43 4.07
CA HIS A 117 18.76 1.80 4.47
C HIS A 117 19.70 2.77 3.73
N GLU A 118 19.15 3.77 3.03
CA GLU A 118 19.92 4.65 2.13
C GLU A 118 20.94 5.52 2.86
N SER A 119 20.57 5.99 4.05
CA SER A 119 21.44 6.80 4.88
C SER A 119 21.30 6.38 6.33
N PRO A 120 22.18 5.49 6.84
CA PRO A 120 22.15 4.99 8.22
C PRO A 120 22.00 6.05 9.32
N SER A 121 22.36 7.31 9.03
CA SER A 121 22.28 8.48 9.92
C SER A 121 21.11 9.43 9.64
N SER A 122 20.36 9.24 8.55
CA SER A 122 19.13 9.99 8.25
C SER A 122 17.95 9.44 9.05
N LYS A 123 17.05 10.34 9.47
CA LYS A 123 15.74 10.00 10.04
C LYS A 123 14.64 9.90 8.98
N ILE A 124 14.97 10.15 7.72
CA ILE A 124 14.02 9.94 6.62
C ILE A 124 13.99 8.43 6.38
N PRO A 125 12.83 7.77 6.56
CA PRO A 125 12.72 6.32 6.46
C PRO A 125 12.75 5.87 5.00
N THR A 126 13.92 6.04 4.36
CA THR A 126 14.17 5.66 2.98
C THR A 126 15.01 4.39 2.95
N PHE A 127 14.39 3.33 2.47
CA PHE A 127 15.01 2.04 2.24
C PHE A 127 15.10 1.78 0.74
N MET A 128 15.92 0.81 0.36
CA MET A 128 16.08 0.38 -1.02
C MET A 128 15.93 -1.12 -1.11
N ILE A 129 15.30 -1.56 -2.19
CA ILE A 129 15.36 -2.93 -2.66
C ILE A 129 16.39 -2.94 -3.78
N GLU A 130 17.50 -3.63 -3.53
CA GLU A 130 18.58 -3.81 -4.51
C GLU A 130 18.35 -5.10 -5.30
N ASP A 131 19.03 -5.24 -6.45
CA ASP A 131 19.01 -6.44 -7.29
C ASP A 131 17.62 -6.89 -7.80
N SER A 132 16.66 -5.97 -7.86
CA SER A 132 15.37 -6.21 -8.51
C SER A 132 15.54 -6.20 -10.05
N PRO A 133 14.72 -6.97 -10.80
CA PRO A 133 14.68 -6.89 -12.27
C PRO A 133 14.44 -5.47 -12.83
N ALA A 134 13.88 -4.57 -12.02
CA ALA A 134 13.65 -3.17 -12.36
C ALA A 134 14.81 -2.23 -11.95
N GLY A 135 15.92 -2.76 -11.43
CA GLY A 135 16.99 -1.97 -10.83
C GLY A 135 16.74 -1.66 -9.36
N THR A 136 17.43 -0.66 -8.82
CA THR A 136 17.24 -0.22 -7.44
C THR A 136 15.90 0.51 -7.29
N ILE A 137 15.07 0.08 -6.34
CA ILE A 137 13.79 0.71 -6.04
C ILE A 137 13.85 1.32 -4.65
N TYR A 138 13.48 2.59 -4.53
CA TYR A 138 13.41 3.26 -3.24
C TYR A 138 12.02 3.10 -2.62
N VAL A 139 12.01 2.72 -1.34
CA VAL A 139 10.81 2.54 -0.53
C VAL A 139 10.82 3.58 0.58
N TYR A 140 9.77 4.39 0.60
CA TYR A 140 9.54 5.48 1.51
C TYR A 140 8.49 5.11 2.55
N ASP A 141 8.44 5.93 3.61
CA ASP A 141 7.44 5.89 4.68
C ASP A 141 7.45 4.62 5.56
N LEU A 142 8.58 3.90 5.56
CA LEU A 142 8.80 2.77 6.45
C LEU A 142 9.26 3.22 7.84
N HIS A 143 8.34 3.82 8.59
CA HIS A 143 8.56 4.26 9.98
C HIS A 143 7.73 3.43 10.99
N GLU A 144 7.94 3.66 12.29
CA GLU A 144 7.38 2.83 13.37
C GLU A 144 5.85 2.69 13.32
N ASN A 145 5.12 3.69 12.84
CA ASN A 145 3.66 3.60 12.71
C ASN A 145 3.17 2.82 11.47
N ASN A 146 4.03 2.60 10.48
CA ASN A 146 3.68 1.98 9.19
C ASN A 146 4.33 0.59 9.01
N VAL A 147 4.96 0.08 10.06
CA VAL A 147 5.51 -1.27 10.11
C VAL A 147 5.00 -1.95 11.36
N ILE A 148 4.55 -3.20 11.22
CA ILE A 148 4.12 -4.05 12.33
C ILE A 148 5.07 -5.25 12.42
N GLN A 149 5.65 -5.47 13.59
CA GLN A 149 6.34 -6.72 13.87
C GLN A 149 5.32 -7.80 14.21
N GLY A 150 5.20 -8.81 13.35
CA GLY A 150 4.25 -9.90 13.50
C GLY A 150 4.53 -10.74 14.75
N SER A 151 3.54 -10.91 15.62
CA SER A 151 3.71 -11.61 16.90
C SER A 151 4.02 -13.11 16.76
N ILE A 152 3.66 -13.70 15.61
CA ILE A 152 3.90 -15.12 15.31
C ILE A 152 5.17 -15.31 14.48
N SER A 153 5.33 -14.53 13.41
CA SER A 153 6.45 -14.69 12.49
C SER A 153 7.73 -14.01 12.97
N GLY A 154 7.63 -12.98 13.83
CA GLY A 154 8.73 -12.08 14.18
C GLY A 154 9.12 -11.10 13.06
N LEU A 155 8.58 -11.29 11.86
CA LEU A 155 8.88 -10.48 10.66
C LEU A 155 8.24 -9.09 10.74
N MET A 156 8.89 -8.13 10.09
CA MET A 156 8.40 -6.78 9.85
C MET A 156 7.48 -6.76 8.63
N HIS A 157 6.25 -6.30 8.84
CA HIS A 157 5.22 -6.14 7.81
C HIS A 157 4.99 -4.65 7.58
N PRO A 158 5.52 -4.08 6.48
CA PRO A 158 5.09 -2.77 6.00
C PRO A 158 3.59 -2.78 5.71
N ILE A 159 2.85 -1.80 6.24
CA ILE A 159 1.40 -1.68 6.03
C ILE A 159 1.01 -0.44 5.23
N ASP A 160 1.96 0.46 4.93
CA ASP A 160 1.73 1.71 4.18
C ASP A 160 3.04 2.15 3.49
N ALA A 161 3.57 1.30 2.61
CA ALA A 161 4.82 1.56 1.91
C ALA A 161 4.59 2.34 0.61
N HIS A 162 5.46 3.31 0.35
CA HIS A 162 5.46 4.08 -0.90
C HIS A 162 6.68 3.79 -1.74
N PHE A 163 6.51 3.59 -3.04
CA PHE A 163 7.61 3.29 -3.95
C PHE A 163 7.88 4.49 -4.86
N TYR A 164 9.11 4.98 -4.84
CA TYR A 164 9.50 6.16 -5.60
C TYR A 164 10.16 5.78 -6.93
N PHE A 165 9.79 6.54 -7.97
CA PHE A 165 10.35 6.52 -9.31
C PHE A 165 10.41 7.98 -9.79
N ASP A 166 11.40 8.34 -10.62
CA ASP A 166 11.57 9.74 -11.01
C ASP A 166 10.43 10.25 -11.89
N ASP A 167 9.82 9.36 -12.68
CA ASP A 167 8.63 9.69 -13.45
C ASP A 167 7.72 8.46 -13.72
N ARG A 168 6.60 8.73 -14.39
CA ARG A 168 5.63 7.70 -14.79
C ARG A 168 6.22 6.68 -15.77
N TYR A 169 7.10 7.10 -16.66
CA TYR A 169 7.69 6.21 -17.65
C TYR A 169 8.58 5.17 -16.98
N GLU A 170 9.44 5.60 -16.06
CA GLU A 170 10.27 4.70 -15.25
C GLU A 170 9.43 3.74 -14.42
N ARG A 171 8.39 4.25 -13.75
CA ARG A 171 7.47 3.40 -12.98
C ARG A 171 6.81 2.33 -13.84
N VAL A 172 6.32 2.67 -15.03
CA VAL A 172 5.72 1.70 -15.95
C VAL A 172 6.75 0.69 -16.43
N ALA A 173 7.96 1.14 -16.79
CA ALA A 173 9.04 0.25 -17.22
C ALA A 173 9.44 -0.74 -16.10
N ALA A 174 9.51 -0.26 -14.85
CA ALA A 174 9.75 -1.09 -13.69
C ALA A 174 8.64 -2.13 -13.48
N LEU A 175 7.37 -1.71 -13.47
CA LEU A 175 6.22 -2.61 -13.34
C LEU A 175 6.19 -3.69 -14.44
N GLN A 176 6.61 -3.36 -15.67
CA GLN A 176 6.76 -4.33 -16.76
C GLN A 176 7.94 -5.27 -16.56
N ALA A 177 9.08 -4.77 -16.09
CA ALA A 177 10.26 -5.60 -15.78
C ALA A 177 9.98 -6.59 -14.65
N LEU A 178 9.13 -6.21 -13.69
CA LEU A 178 8.65 -7.03 -12.59
C LEU A 178 7.52 -7.99 -12.99
N GLY A 179 7.00 -7.89 -14.22
CA GLY A 179 5.88 -8.71 -14.70
C GLY A 179 4.53 -8.37 -14.07
N ILE A 180 4.41 -7.22 -13.40
CA ILE A 180 3.14 -6.73 -12.82
C ILE A 180 2.23 -6.18 -13.93
N LEU A 181 2.81 -5.45 -14.89
CA LEU A 181 2.09 -4.95 -16.06
C LEU A 181 2.52 -5.69 -17.31
N GLU A 182 1.55 -6.03 -18.17
CA GLU A 182 1.84 -6.59 -19.47
C GLU A 182 2.56 -5.55 -20.35
N LYS A 183 3.55 -6.01 -21.13
CA LYS A 183 4.11 -5.21 -22.21
C LYS A 183 3.05 -5.11 -23.30
N GLN A 184 2.63 -3.90 -23.65
CA GLN A 184 1.78 -3.70 -24.81
C GLN A 184 2.55 -4.13 -26.07
N THR A 185 2.28 -5.32 -26.56
CA THR A 185 2.69 -5.72 -27.90
C THR A 185 1.73 -5.07 -28.88
N HIS A 186 2.14 -3.98 -29.51
CA HIS A 186 1.45 -3.50 -30.69
C HIS A 186 1.63 -4.56 -31.79
N THR A 187 0.64 -5.42 -31.98
CA THR A 187 0.47 -6.11 -33.26
C THR A 187 0.01 -5.05 -34.26
N GLU A 188 0.91 -4.72 -35.19
CA GLU A 188 0.61 -3.94 -36.41
C GLU A 188 -0.48 -4.59 -37.27
#